data_AF-A0A8J6Y6K5-F1
#
_entry.id   AF-A0A8J6Y6K5-F1
#
_cell.length_a   1.000
_cell.length_b   1.000
_cell.length_c   1.000
_cell.angle_alpha   90.00
_cell.angle_beta   90.00
_cell.angle_gamma   90.00
#
_symmetry.space_group_name_H-M   'P 1'
#
loop_
_entity.id
_entity.type
_entity.pdbx_description
1 polymer ?
#
loop_
_entity_poly.entity_id
_entity_poly.type
_entity_poly.pdbx_seq_one_letter_code
_entity_poly.pdbx_strand_id
1 'polypeptide(L)'
;MRISGALFLTILIAVGYMMYLTGRNATSSLDAVAAVATDLREVGVTGRALDRDLALQMIGAMEGLLATPDTLPDHIEDLKTFAATAAAWADAAPSPSSELRAAVAIRKAAGELRAQATRPSTAHLMRARRYLDVASDAIQFGGAASGGPGPGLATDAVRDRLDNLQQSQQERYQELDEELNQQ
;
A
#
# COMPACT_ATOMS: atom_id res chain seq x y z
N MET A 1 -25.93 -31.67 43.40
CA MET A 1 -25.49 -31.47 41.99
C MET A 1 -26.24 -30.36 41.23
N ARG A 2 -26.99 -29.44 41.86
CA ARG A 2 -27.68 -28.33 41.16
C ARG A 2 -26.90 -26.99 41.20
N ILE A 3 -26.05 -26.81 42.21
CA ILE A 3 -25.31 -25.56 42.45
C ILE A 3 -24.12 -25.41 41.47
N SER A 4 -23.44 -26.50 41.11
CA SER A 4 -22.32 -26.47 40.15
C SER A 4 -22.75 -26.14 38.71
N GLY A 5 -23.96 -26.50 38.29
CA GLY A 5 -24.46 -26.19 36.94
C GLY A 5 -24.75 -24.70 36.75
N ALA A 6 -25.29 -24.04 37.77
CA ALA A 6 -25.59 -22.62 37.72
C ALA A 6 -24.32 -21.75 37.67
N LEU A 7 -23.28 -22.13 38.41
CA LEU A 7 -21.98 -21.46 38.41
C LEU A 7 -21.24 -21.60 37.07
N PHE A 8 -21.35 -22.76 36.42
CA PHE A 8 -20.71 -22.98 35.12
C PHE A 8 -21.37 -22.15 34.01
N LEU A 9 -22.71 -22.05 34.04
CA LEU A 9 -23.47 -21.25 33.08
C LEU A 9 -23.17 -19.76 33.21
N THR A 10 -23.06 -19.23 34.43
CA THR A 10 -22.72 -17.81 34.65
C THR A 10 -21.31 -17.47 34.20
N ILE A 11 -20.35 -18.39 34.41
CA ILE A 11 -18.98 -18.22 33.90
C ILE A 11 -18.97 -18.22 32.36
N LEU A 12 -19.71 -19.13 31.70
CA LEU A 12 -19.80 -19.16 30.24
C LEU A 12 -20.42 -17.88 29.65
N ILE A 13 -21.47 -17.36 30.30
CA ILE A 13 -22.09 -16.08 29.88
C ILE A 13 -21.13 -14.92 30.10
N ALA A 14 -20.39 -14.89 31.21
CA ALA A 14 -19.40 -13.85 31.49
C ALA A 14 -18.22 -13.89 30.49
N VAL A 15 -17.74 -15.09 30.12
CA VAL A 15 -16.70 -15.28 29.11
C VAL A 15 -17.21 -14.87 27.73
N GLY A 16 -18.42 -15.28 27.34
CA GLY A 16 -19.04 -14.87 26.07
C GLY A 16 -19.26 -13.36 26.00
N TYR A 17 -19.65 -12.74 27.11
CA TYR A 17 -19.83 -11.30 27.22
C TYR A 17 -18.49 -10.54 27.16
N MET A 18 -17.44 -11.04 27.82
CA MET A 18 -16.09 -10.52 27.65
C MET A 18 -15.61 -10.63 26.20
N MET A 19 -15.77 -11.79 25.57
CA MET A 19 -15.40 -12.00 24.16
C MET A 19 -16.14 -11.05 23.22
N TYR A 20 -17.44 -10.82 23.47
CA TYR A 20 -18.26 -9.87 22.72
C TYR A 20 -17.79 -8.42 22.92
N LEU A 21 -17.45 -8.02 24.15
CA LEU A 21 -16.91 -6.69 24.43
C LEU A 21 -15.51 -6.46 23.84
N THR A 22 -14.63 -7.46 23.92
CA THR A 22 -13.30 -7.40 23.30
C THR A 22 -13.40 -7.33 21.77
N GLY A 23 -14.32 -8.10 21.17
CA GLY A 23 -14.59 -8.04 19.73
C GLY A 23 -15.10 -6.66 19.28
N ARG A 24 -16.01 -6.05 20.06
CA ARG A 24 -16.57 -4.71 19.75
C ARG A 24 -15.56 -3.58 19.92
N ASN A 25 -14.65 -3.68 20.89
CA ASN A 25 -13.57 -2.70 21.06
C ASN A 25 -12.54 -2.80 19.94
N ALA A 26 -12.24 -4.02 19.46
CA ALA A 26 -11.37 -4.22 18.31
C ALA A 26 -11.98 -3.59 17.04
N THR A 27 -13.25 -3.87 16.72
CA THR A 27 -13.91 -3.28 15.55
C THR A 27 -14.03 -1.77 15.63
N SER A 28 -14.34 -1.19 16.79
CA SER A 28 -14.37 0.27 16.97
C SER A 28 -13.01 0.93 16.71
N SER A 29 -11.92 0.28 17.11
CA SER A 29 -10.56 0.78 16.86
C SER A 29 -10.16 0.66 15.39
N LEU A 30 -10.59 -0.41 14.72
CA LEU A 30 -10.36 -0.63 13.30
C LEU A 30 -11.16 0.33 12.42
N ASP A 31 -12.41 0.63 12.79
CA ASP A 31 -13.25 1.61 12.10
C ASP A 31 -12.69 3.03 12.24
N ALA A 32 -12.19 3.39 13.43
CA ALA A 32 -11.50 4.67 13.64
C ALA A 32 -10.22 4.77 12.80
N VAL A 33 -9.45 3.68 12.71
CA VAL A 33 -8.24 3.59 11.91
C VAL A 33 -8.54 3.64 10.40
N ALA A 34 -9.58 2.94 9.95
CA ALA A 34 -10.05 2.99 8.57
C ALA A 34 -10.58 4.38 8.20
N ALA A 35 -11.27 5.06 9.12
CA ALA A 35 -11.72 6.44 8.94
C ALA A 35 -10.54 7.41 8.79
N VAL A 36 -9.52 7.31 9.65
CA VAL A 36 -8.29 8.12 9.54
C VAL A 36 -7.53 7.82 8.24
N ALA A 37 -7.42 6.55 7.85
CA ALA A 37 -6.78 6.16 6.59
C ALA A 37 -7.55 6.66 5.34
N THR A 38 -8.88 6.78 5.45
CA THR A 38 -9.71 7.32 4.37
C THR A 38 -9.58 8.83 4.25
N ASP A 39 -9.32 9.52 5.36
CA ASP A 39 -9.09 10.97 5.40
C ASP A 39 -7.68 11.36 4.88
N LEU A 40 -6.72 10.43 4.98
CA LEU A 40 -5.36 10.55 4.43
C LEU A 40 -5.32 10.32 2.91
N ARG A 41 -6.08 11.11 2.15
CA ARG A 41 -6.03 11.14 0.68
C ARG A 41 -5.05 12.18 0.16
N GLU A 42 -4.49 11.88 -1.00
CA GLU A 42 -3.58 12.80 -1.67
C GLU A 42 -4.37 13.94 -2.33
N VAL A 43 -4.08 15.17 -1.93
CA VAL A 43 -4.77 16.36 -2.46
C VAL A 43 -4.34 16.59 -3.91
N GLY A 44 -5.30 16.62 -4.83
CA GLY A 44 -5.08 16.94 -6.25
C GLY A 44 -4.98 15.74 -7.19
N VAL A 45 -5.03 14.50 -6.66
CA VAL A 45 -5.10 13.29 -7.49
C VAL A 45 -6.56 12.90 -7.69
N THR A 46 -6.96 12.61 -8.94
CA THR A 46 -8.28 12.05 -9.24
C THR A 46 -8.18 10.52 -9.21
N GLY A 47 -8.79 9.90 -8.21
CA GLY A 47 -8.78 8.45 -8.07
C GLY A 47 -9.37 7.70 -9.28
N ARG A 48 -8.74 6.57 -9.63
CA ARG A 48 -9.21 5.61 -10.64
C ARG A 48 -9.10 4.20 -10.07
N ALA A 49 -10.06 3.31 -10.35
CA ALA A 49 -9.94 1.91 -9.93
C ALA A 49 -8.69 1.23 -10.50
N LEU A 50 -8.09 0.32 -9.72
CA LEU A 50 -6.92 -0.44 -10.16
C LEU A 50 -7.27 -1.34 -11.34
N ASP A 51 -6.52 -1.20 -12.43
CA ASP A 51 -6.58 -2.07 -13.59
C ASP A 51 -5.49 -3.15 -13.43
N ARG A 52 -5.92 -4.41 -13.28
CA ARG A 52 -5.02 -5.52 -12.96
C ARG A 52 -4.07 -5.83 -14.11
N ASP A 53 -4.54 -5.79 -15.35
CA ASP A 53 -3.73 -6.11 -16.51
C ASP A 53 -2.71 -5.01 -16.76
N LEU A 54 -3.11 -3.75 -16.61
CA LEU A 54 -2.19 -2.62 -16.69
C LEU A 54 -1.16 -2.63 -15.55
N ALA A 55 -1.56 -2.97 -14.33
CA ALA A 55 -0.64 -3.09 -13.19
C ALA A 55 0.42 -4.17 -13.43
N LEU A 56 0.04 -5.33 -13.99
CA LEU A 56 0.99 -6.39 -14.34
C LEU A 56 1.92 -5.98 -15.50
N GLN A 57 1.42 -5.25 -16.49
CA GLN A 57 2.25 -4.70 -17.56
C GLN A 57 3.29 -3.71 -17.01
N MET A 58 2.88 -2.82 -16.11
CA MET A 58 3.78 -1.86 -15.47
C MET A 58 4.85 -2.54 -14.62
N ILE A 59 4.49 -3.59 -13.88
CA ILE A 59 5.45 -4.42 -13.13
C ILE A 59 6.46 -5.05 -14.10
N GLY A 60 6.00 -5.70 -15.17
CA GLY A 60 6.87 -6.33 -16.15
C GLY A 60 7.80 -5.32 -16.85
N ALA A 61 7.31 -4.13 -17.17
CA ALA A 61 8.13 -3.05 -17.72
C ALA A 61 9.24 -2.63 -16.75
N MET A 62 8.91 -2.41 -15.47
CA MET A 62 9.89 -2.06 -14.44
C MET A 62 10.88 -3.20 -14.13
N GLU A 63 10.46 -4.46 -14.20
CA GLU A 63 11.35 -5.62 -14.11
C GLU A 63 12.33 -5.67 -15.30
N GLY A 64 11.87 -5.32 -16.50
CA GLY A 64 12.74 -5.13 -17.66
C GLY A 64 13.80 -4.06 -17.41
N LEU A 65 13.40 -2.91 -16.87
CA LEU A 65 14.33 -1.81 -16.54
C LEU A 65 15.34 -2.20 -15.43
N LEU A 66 14.95 -3.05 -14.48
CA LEU A 66 15.88 -3.60 -13.49
C LEU A 66 16.98 -4.47 -14.13
N ALA A 67 16.69 -5.14 -15.24
CA ALA A 67 17.66 -5.97 -15.96
C ALA A 67 18.64 -5.14 -16.80
N THR A 68 18.24 -3.92 -17.20
CA THR A 68 19.06 -2.98 -17.99
C THR A 68 19.11 -1.60 -17.34
N PRO A 69 19.74 -1.45 -16.16
CA PRO A 69 19.70 -0.20 -15.40
C PRO A 69 20.38 0.98 -16.10
N ASP A 70 21.25 0.73 -17.08
CA ASP A 70 21.93 1.77 -17.85
C ASP A 70 20.98 2.55 -18.78
N THR A 71 19.80 2.00 -19.11
CA THR A 71 18.79 2.68 -19.94
C THR A 71 17.78 3.49 -19.11
N LEU A 72 17.83 3.41 -17.77
CA LEU A 72 16.91 4.12 -16.89
C LEU A 72 16.81 5.64 -17.14
N PRO A 73 17.89 6.37 -17.47
CA PRO A 73 17.79 7.79 -17.81
C PRO A 73 16.84 8.10 -18.97
N ASP A 74 16.68 7.19 -19.93
CA ASP A 74 15.80 7.36 -21.09
C ASP A 74 14.31 7.14 -20.73
N HIS A 75 14.01 6.56 -19.56
CA HIS A 75 12.68 6.15 -19.12
C HIS A 75 12.14 6.96 -17.94
N ILE A 76 12.75 8.10 -17.59
CA ILE A 76 12.33 8.90 -16.44
C ILE A 76 10.86 9.34 -16.57
N GLU A 77 10.41 9.75 -17.76
CA GLU A 77 9.04 10.18 -18.01
C GLU A 77 8.02 9.01 -17.97
N ASP A 78 8.43 7.82 -18.42
CA ASP A 78 7.61 6.60 -18.29
C ASP A 78 7.41 6.28 -16.80
N LEU A 79 8.48 6.34 -16.00
CA LEU A 79 8.43 6.10 -14.56
C LEU A 79 7.58 7.15 -13.81
N LYS A 80 7.60 8.42 -14.24
CA LYS A 80 6.68 9.47 -13.75
C LYS A 80 5.23 9.10 -14.03
N THR A 81 4.95 8.67 -15.27
CA THR A 81 3.61 8.23 -15.68
C THR A 81 3.14 7.02 -14.86
N PHE A 82 4.03 6.07 -14.58
CA PHE A 82 3.75 4.92 -13.74
C PHE A 82 3.43 5.32 -12.30
N ALA A 83 4.23 6.21 -11.71
CA ALA A 83 4.01 6.72 -10.36
C ALA A 83 2.65 7.46 -10.25
N ALA A 84 2.32 8.32 -11.22
CA ALA A 84 1.06 9.05 -11.26
C ALA A 84 -0.15 8.12 -11.43
N THR A 85 -0.04 7.11 -12.28
CA THR A 85 -1.10 6.11 -12.47
C THR A 85 -1.33 5.31 -11.20
N ALA A 86 -0.25 4.89 -10.53
CA ALA A 86 -0.32 4.19 -9.26
C ALA A 86 -0.89 5.07 -8.13
N ALA A 87 -0.57 6.36 -8.10
CA ALA A 87 -1.17 7.32 -7.17
C ALA A 87 -2.69 7.42 -7.35
N ALA A 88 -3.17 7.47 -8.60
CA ALA A 88 -4.61 7.47 -8.91
C ALA A 88 -5.29 6.18 -8.44
N TRP A 89 -4.63 5.02 -8.57
CA TRP A 89 -5.14 3.76 -8.02
C TRP A 89 -5.20 3.77 -6.49
N ALA A 90 -4.16 4.25 -5.84
CA ALA A 90 -4.10 4.36 -4.38
C ALA A 90 -5.21 5.28 -3.85
N ASP A 91 -5.47 6.43 -4.48
CA ASP A 91 -6.53 7.35 -4.05
C ASP A 91 -7.93 6.71 -4.09
N ALA A 92 -8.23 5.95 -5.14
CA ALA A 92 -9.53 5.27 -5.28
C ALA A 92 -9.67 4.00 -4.43
N ALA A 93 -8.56 3.37 -4.04
CA ALA A 93 -8.61 2.07 -3.36
C ALA A 93 -9.25 2.16 -1.96
N PRO A 94 -10.12 1.20 -1.59
CA PRO A 94 -10.63 1.08 -0.22
C PRO A 94 -9.49 0.90 0.78
N SER A 95 -9.68 1.34 2.01
CA SER A 95 -8.73 1.14 3.10
C SER A 95 -9.38 0.32 4.22
N PRO A 96 -8.84 -0.86 4.59
CA PRO A 96 -7.70 -1.57 4.00
C PRO A 96 -8.03 -2.35 2.72
N SER A 97 -7.08 -2.46 1.78
CA SER A 97 -7.23 -3.32 0.59
C SER A 97 -5.90 -3.77 -0.01
N SER A 98 -5.91 -4.90 -0.71
CA SER A 98 -4.77 -5.38 -1.51
C SER A 98 -4.42 -4.45 -2.66
N GLU A 99 -5.43 -3.77 -3.22
CA GLU A 99 -5.32 -2.81 -4.31
C GLU A 99 -4.54 -1.58 -3.86
N LEU A 100 -4.81 -1.08 -2.65
CA LEU A 100 -4.04 0.01 -2.04
C LEU A 100 -2.57 -0.39 -1.88
N ARG A 101 -2.31 -1.58 -1.32
CA ARG A 101 -0.94 -2.09 -1.15
C ARG A 101 -0.21 -2.22 -2.48
N ALA A 102 -0.85 -2.81 -3.49
CA ALA A 102 -0.29 -2.96 -4.82
C ALA A 102 0.05 -1.60 -5.45
N ALA A 103 -0.89 -0.65 -5.42
CA ALA A 103 -0.70 0.68 -5.95
C ALA A 103 0.47 1.42 -5.28
N VAL A 104 0.56 1.39 -3.95
CA VAL A 104 1.65 2.04 -3.21
C VAL A 104 2.99 1.38 -3.51
N ALA A 105 3.05 0.06 -3.59
CA ALA A 105 4.28 -0.67 -3.91
C ALA A 105 4.77 -0.36 -5.34
N ILE A 106 3.86 -0.30 -6.33
CA ILE A 106 4.18 0.09 -7.72
C ILE A 106 4.75 1.51 -7.76
N ARG A 107 4.11 2.48 -7.07
CA ARG A 107 4.58 3.86 -7.02
C ARG A 107 5.99 3.95 -6.43
N LYS A 108 6.25 3.25 -5.32
CA LYS A 108 7.57 3.20 -4.68
C LYS A 108 8.64 2.57 -5.57
N ALA A 109 8.31 1.51 -6.30
CA ALA A 109 9.23 0.90 -7.26
C ALA A 109 9.62 1.91 -8.35
N ALA A 110 8.66 2.62 -8.93
CA ALA A 110 8.91 3.66 -9.92
C ALA A 110 9.79 4.80 -9.36
N GLY A 111 9.54 5.23 -8.12
CA GLY A 111 10.36 6.23 -7.44
C GLY A 111 11.81 5.80 -7.21
N GLU A 112 12.04 4.56 -6.77
CA GLU A 112 13.41 4.02 -6.59
C GLU A 112 14.14 3.88 -7.93
N LEU A 113 13.46 3.48 -9.01
CA LEU A 113 14.04 3.42 -10.35
C LEU A 113 14.39 4.82 -10.90
N ARG A 114 13.56 5.84 -10.62
CA ARG A 114 13.91 7.24 -10.95
C ARG A 114 15.11 7.72 -10.15
N ALA A 115 15.16 7.41 -8.85
CA ALA A 115 16.31 7.76 -8.02
C ALA A 115 17.59 7.06 -8.49
N GLN A 116 17.50 5.83 -8.99
CA GLN A 116 18.62 5.15 -9.64
C GLN A 116 19.10 5.89 -10.90
N ALA A 117 18.18 6.41 -11.71
CA ALA A 117 18.50 7.13 -12.94
C ALA A 117 19.29 8.43 -12.66
N THR A 118 18.94 9.15 -11.60
CA THR A 118 19.58 10.42 -11.22
C THR A 118 20.80 10.23 -10.31
N ARG A 119 20.77 9.21 -9.44
CA ARG A 119 21.84 8.89 -8.49
C ARG A 119 22.07 7.38 -8.41
N PRO A 120 22.91 6.82 -9.30
CA PRO A 120 23.12 5.38 -9.37
C PRO A 120 23.60 4.77 -8.04
N SER A 121 22.86 3.80 -7.53
CA SER A 121 23.20 3.01 -6.34
C SER A 121 22.48 1.66 -6.36
N THR A 122 23.22 0.57 -6.12
CA THR A 122 22.65 -0.78 -6.05
C THR A 122 21.55 -0.92 -4.99
N ALA A 123 21.52 -0.05 -3.98
CA ALA A 123 20.45 0.01 -3.00
C ALA A 123 19.10 0.37 -3.61
N HIS A 124 19.06 1.28 -4.61
CA HIS A 124 17.83 1.65 -5.31
C HIS A 124 17.26 0.47 -6.08
N LEU A 125 18.11 -0.24 -6.82
CA LEU A 125 17.71 -1.45 -7.56
C LEU A 125 17.16 -2.55 -6.64
N MET A 126 17.82 -2.81 -5.50
CA MET A 126 17.34 -3.80 -4.53
C MET A 126 15.99 -3.41 -3.90
N ARG A 127 15.80 -2.12 -3.58
CA ARG A 127 14.52 -1.64 -3.04
C ARG A 127 13.41 -1.70 -4.07
N ALA A 128 13.67 -1.24 -5.30
CA ALA A 128 12.74 -1.35 -6.42
C ALA A 128 12.30 -2.81 -6.63
N ARG A 129 13.24 -3.77 -6.68
CA ARG A 129 12.93 -5.19 -6.79
C ARG A 129 11.98 -5.68 -5.69
N ARG A 130 12.29 -5.36 -4.43
CA ARG A 130 11.45 -5.74 -3.28
C ARG A 130 10.03 -5.19 -3.40
N TYR A 131 9.88 -3.94 -3.85
CA TYR A 131 8.55 -3.35 -4.01
C TYR A 131 7.78 -4.00 -5.17
N LEU A 132 8.43 -4.40 -6.26
CA LEU A 132 7.78 -5.16 -7.33
C LEU A 132 7.33 -6.55 -6.87
N ASP A 133 8.11 -7.23 -6.04
CA ASP A 133 7.70 -8.51 -5.45
C ASP A 133 6.44 -8.33 -4.57
N VAL A 134 6.42 -7.30 -3.70
CA VAL A 134 5.24 -6.95 -2.88
C VAL A 134 4.01 -6.62 -3.74
N ALA A 135 4.19 -5.84 -4.81
CA ALA A 135 3.10 -5.50 -5.72
C ALA A 135 2.53 -6.74 -6.42
N SER A 136 3.42 -7.63 -6.88
CA SER A 136 3.06 -8.88 -7.55
C SER A 136 2.27 -9.80 -6.62
N ASP A 137 2.73 -9.97 -5.38
CA ASP A 137 2.04 -10.75 -4.35
C ASP A 137 0.66 -10.18 -4.03
N ALA A 138 0.56 -8.86 -3.86
CA ALA A 138 -0.70 -8.18 -3.56
C ALA A 138 -1.72 -8.35 -4.70
N ILE A 139 -1.27 -8.26 -5.95
CA ILE A 139 -2.12 -8.48 -7.12
C ILE A 139 -2.52 -9.95 -7.22
N GLN A 140 -1.59 -10.89 -7.05
CA GLN A 140 -1.82 -12.31 -7.30
C GLN A 140 -2.69 -12.97 -6.22
N PHE A 141 -2.47 -12.63 -4.95
CA PHE A 141 -3.10 -13.28 -3.79
C PHE A 141 -4.14 -12.42 -3.07
N GLY A 142 -4.30 -11.14 -3.43
CA GLY A 142 -5.21 -10.19 -2.76
C GLY A 142 -6.69 -10.62 -2.73
N GLY A 143 -7.13 -11.41 -3.72
CA GLY A 143 -8.52 -11.91 -3.79
C GLY A 143 -8.80 -13.18 -2.97
N ALA A 144 -7.79 -13.87 -2.44
CA ALA A 144 -7.96 -15.17 -1.78
C ALA A 144 -8.32 -15.07 -0.28
N ALA A 145 -8.19 -13.88 0.31
CA ALA A 145 -8.50 -13.63 1.72
C ALA A 145 -9.86 -12.96 1.88
N SER A 146 -10.95 -13.64 1.50
CA SER A 146 -12.32 -13.26 1.90
C SER A 146 -12.61 -13.62 3.36
N GLY A 147 -11.64 -13.38 4.25
CA GLY A 147 -11.81 -13.35 5.70
C GLY A 147 -11.53 -11.92 6.13
N GLY A 148 -12.52 -11.25 6.72
CA GLY A 148 -12.52 -9.81 6.98
C GLY A 148 -11.24 -9.27 7.62
N PRO A 149 -11.03 -7.94 7.59
CA PRO A 149 -9.76 -7.30 7.87
C PRO A 149 -9.16 -7.78 9.19
N GLY A 150 -8.19 -8.67 9.11
CA GLY A 150 -7.40 -9.09 10.26
C GLY A 150 -6.71 -7.87 10.88
N PRO A 151 -6.40 -7.89 12.19
CA PRO A 151 -5.80 -6.75 12.88
C PRO A 151 -4.56 -6.16 12.21
N GLY A 152 -3.79 -6.97 11.47
CA GLY A 152 -2.63 -6.50 10.69
C GLY A 152 -2.99 -5.68 9.45
N LEU A 153 -4.13 -5.96 8.79
CA LEU A 153 -4.50 -5.29 7.53
C LEU A 153 -4.87 -3.82 7.71
N ALA A 154 -5.50 -3.45 8.84
CA ALA A 154 -5.85 -2.06 9.10
C ALA A 154 -4.62 -1.19 9.45
N THR A 155 -3.69 -1.71 10.26
CA THR A 155 -2.42 -1.02 10.53
C THR A 155 -1.55 -0.92 9.28
N ASP A 156 -1.56 -1.96 8.44
CA ASP A 156 -0.85 -1.94 7.18
C ASP A 156 -1.45 -0.92 6.22
N ALA A 157 -2.77 -0.74 6.18
CA ALA A 157 -3.38 0.24 5.30
C ALA A 157 -3.12 1.70 5.71
N VAL A 158 -3.03 2.00 7.02
CA VAL A 158 -2.53 3.31 7.47
C VAL A 158 -1.10 3.50 7.04
N ARG A 159 -0.24 2.48 7.22
CA ARG A 159 1.14 2.53 6.76
C ARG A 159 1.21 2.79 5.25
N ASP A 160 0.42 2.09 4.45
CA ASP A 160 0.36 2.25 2.99
C ASP A 160 -0.10 3.67 2.61
N ARG A 161 -1.07 4.26 3.33
CA ARG A 161 -1.50 5.65 3.12
C ARG A 161 -0.42 6.67 3.48
N LEU A 162 0.23 6.50 4.63
CA LEU A 162 1.34 7.36 5.05
C LEU A 162 2.51 7.26 4.06
N ASP A 163 2.80 6.05 3.62
CA ASP A 163 3.80 5.75 2.60
C ASP A 163 3.48 6.45 1.27
N ASN A 164 2.23 6.46 0.84
CA ASN A 164 1.80 7.18 -0.36
C ASN A 164 1.99 8.70 -0.23
N LEU A 165 1.64 9.26 0.93
CA LEU A 165 1.81 10.69 1.19
C LEU A 165 3.29 11.09 1.28
N GLN A 166 4.12 10.27 1.93
CA GLN A 166 5.56 10.50 1.99
C GLN A 166 6.18 10.43 0.58
N GLN A 167 5.75 9.47 -0.23
CA GLN A 167 6.20 9.34 -1.62
C GLN A 167 5.82 10.56 -2.46
N SER A 168 4.60 11.10 -2.31
CA SER A 168 4.16 12.34 -2.96
C SER A 168 5.05 13.54 -2.61
N GLN A 169 5.43 13.69 -1.33
CA GLN A 169 6.35 14.76 -0.93
C GLN A 169 7.75 14.55 -1.51
N GLN A 170 8.27 13.32 -1.50
CA GLN A 170 9.58 13.01 -2.04
C GLN A 170 9.64 13.27 -3.56
N GLU A 171 8.59 12.93 -4.30
CA GLU A 171 8.48 13.23 -5.73
C GLU A 171 8.53 14.74 -6.00
N ARG A 172 7.83 15.57 -5.20
CA ARG A 172 7.90 17.04 -5.32
C ARG A 172 9.30 17.59 -5.06
N TYR A 173 10.01 17.08 -4.07
CA TYR A 173 11.39 17.49 -3.83
C TYR A 173 12.32 17.07 -4.96
N GLN A 174 12.13 15.86 -5.49
CA GLN A 174 12.93 15.35 -6.59
C GLN A 174 12.68 16.12 -7.89
N GLU A 175 11.43 16.51 -8.17
CA GLU A 175 11.09 17.39 -9.30
C GLU A 175 11.73 18.77 -9.15
N LEU A 176 11.72 19.34 -7.95
CA LEU A 176 12.37 20.63 -7.69
C LEU A 176 13.90 20.54 -7.91
N ASP A 177 14.54 19.48 -7.45
CA ASP A 177 15.98 19.24 -7.67
C ASP A 177 16.30 19.00 -9.16
N GLU A 178 15.42 18.31 -9.89
CA GLU A 178 15.51 18.11 -11.34
C GLU A 178 15.40 19.46 -12.09
N GLU A 179 14.45 20.33 -11.73
CA GLU A 179 14.28 21.67 -12.31
C GLU A 179 15.48 22.59 -12.04
N LEU A 180 16.02 22.56 -10.82
CA LEU A 180 17.17 23.38 -10.44
C LEU A 180 18.47 22.96 -11.12
N ASN A 181 18.64 21.66 -11.41
CA ASN A 181 19.83 21.15 -12.12
C ASN A 181 19.73 21.31 -13.65
N GLN A 182 18.57 21.70 -14.19
CA GLN A 182 18.37 21.97 -15.62
C GLN A 182 18.51 23.46 -15.99
N GLN A 183 18.72 24.35 -15.02
CA GLN A 183 19.05 25.77 -15.21
C GLN A 183 20.56 26.02 -15.19
#